data_AF-D8DTP1-F1
#
_entry.id   AF-D8DTP1-F1
#
_cell.length_a   1.000
_cell.length_b   1.000
_cell.length_c   1.000
_cell.angle_alpha   90.00
_cell.angle_beta   90.00
_cell.angle_gamma   90.00
#
_symmetry.space_group_name_H-M   'P 1'
#
loop_
_entity.id
_entity.type
_entity.pdbx_description
1 polymer ?
#
loop_
_entity_poly.entity_id
_entity_poly.type
_entity_poly.pdbx_seq_one_letter_code
_entity_poly.pdbx_strand_id
1 'polypeptide(L)'
;MLNKIIIIATMVLTLTSCSVSNTDQSIHELISDMYNKSLYNDYAYLKAHCTDKMLKKLQDKYDYDCDSGDCYAVWLFRTGFNDGEGTSKIICIKPLGDSWYRYDFYDEGHQGANKIKVIEKKGKWYFDDIVKIYEKE
;
A
#
# COMPACT_ATOMS: atom_id res chain seq x y z
N MET A 1 29.80 -47.72 38.70
CA MET A 1 28.51 -47.01 38.81
C MET A 1 28.64 -45.69 38.06
N LEU A 2 27.66 -45.39 37.20
CA LEU A 2 27.75 -44.53 36.02
C LEU A 2 27.78 -43.01 36.35
N ASN A 3 28.67 -42.28 35.70
CA ASN A 3 28.73 -40.81 35.65
C ASN A 3 27.42 -40.22 35.11
N LYS A 4 26.75 -39.35 35.89
CA LYS A 4 25.66 -38.51 35.39
C LYS A 4 26.21 -37.13 35.03
N ILE A 5 26.54 -36.94 33.76
CA ILE A 5 26.81 -35.61 33.20
C ILE A 5 25.49 -35.08 32.66
N ILE A 6 24.96 -34.04 33.29
CA ILE A 6 23.78 -33.31 32.83
C ILE A 6 24.27 -32.27 31.81
N ILE A 7 24.02 -32.52 30.52
CA ILE A 7 24.25 -31.53 29.46
C ILE A 7 23.00 -30.64 29.42
N ILE A 8 23.09 -29.44 29.98
CA ILE A 8 22.06 -28.41 29.82
C ILE A 8 22.28 -27.79 28.44
N ALA A 9 21.47 -28.19 27.47
CA ALA A 9 21.43 -27.54 26.17
C ALA A 9 20.74 -26.18 26.31
N THR A 10 21.52 -25.11 26.43
CA THR A 10 21.02 -23.74 26.33
C THR A 10 20.63 -23.45 24.88
N MET A 11 19.34 -23.58 24.58
CA MET A 11 18.76 -23.11 23.33
C MET A 11 18.78 -21.58 23.33
N VAL A 12 19.75 -20.99 22.62
CA VAL A 12 19.79 -19.54 22.41
C VAL A 12 18.68 -19.20 21.42
N LEU A 13 17.55 -18.70 21.91
CA LEU A 13 16.54 -18.06 21.08
C LEU A 13 17.14 -16.72 20.61
N THR A 14 17.78 -16.71 19.45
CA THR A 14 18.11 -15.46 18.76
C THR A 14 16.79 -14.86 18.30
N LEU A 15 16.28 -13.88 19.05
CA LEU A 15 15.26 -12.94 18.56
C LEU A 15 15.92 -12.12 17.45
N THR A 16 15.91 -12.64 16.22
CA THR A 16 16.26 -11.87 15.04
C THR A 16 15.14 -10.85 14.88
N SER A 17 15.31 -9.64 15.41
CA SER A 17 14.43 -8.53 15.08
C SER A 17 14.56 -8.34 13.56
N CYS A 18 13.49 -8.62 12.83
CA CYS A 18 13.45 -8.37 11.40
C CYS A 18 13.64 -6.85 11.22
N SER A 19 14.84 -6.42 10.84
CA SER A 19 15.11 -5.01 10.55
C SER A 19 14.33 -4.67 9.28
N VAL A 20 13.21 -3.95 9.43
CA VAL A 20 12.51 -3.34 8.30
C VAL A 20 13.52 -2.44 7.58
N SER A 21 13.70 -2.64 6.28
CA SER A 21 14.68 -1.85 5.54
C SER A 21 14.25 -0.37 5.52
N ASN A 22 15.21 0.56 5.46
CA ASN A 22 14.87 1.99 5.30
C ASN A 22 14.01 2.23 4.04
N THR A 23 14.23 1.43 2.99
CA THR A 23 13.41 1.44 1.78
C THR A 23 11.95 1.09 2.07
N ASP A 24 11.70 0.01 2.82
CA ASP A 24 10.34 -0.38 3.19
C ASP A 24 9.67 0.67 4.06
N GLN A 25 10.43 1.37 4.91
CA GLN A 25 9.92 2.49 5.68
C GLN A 25 9.50 3.66 4.77
N SER A 26 10.35 4.08 3.82
CA SER A 26 9.98 5.16 2.89
C SER A 26 8.78 4.80 2.01
N ILE A 27 8.64 3.53 1.62
CA ILE A 27 7.48 3.06 0.84
C ILE A 27 6.23 3.00 1.73
N HIS A 28 6.35 2.57 2.98
CA HIS A 28 5.27 2.63 3.96
C HIS A 28 4.77 4.06 4.16
N GLU A 29 5.68 5.02 4.31
CA GLU A 29 5.36 6.44 4.42
C GLU A 29 4.66 6.95 3.16
N LEU A 30 5.17 6.62 1.97
CA LEU A 30 4.55 6.99 0.69
C LEU A 30 3.10 6.47 0.56
N ILE A 31 2.87 5.18 0.84
CA ILE A 31 1.52 4.58 0.76
C ILE A 31 0.60 5.17 1.84
N SER A 32 1.11 5.33 3.07
CA SER A 32 0.34 5.89 4.19
C SER A 32 -0.07 7.34 3.93
N ASP A 33 0.85 8.17 3.41
CA ASP A 33 0.57 9.56 3.08
C ASP A 33 -0.44 9.67 1.94
N MET A 34 -0.26 8.88 0.88
CA MET A 34 -1.19 8.87 -0.24
C MET A 34 -2.63 8.63 0.22
N TYR A 35 -2.82 7.65 1.11
CA TYR A 35 -4.16 7.25 1.56
C TYR A 35 -4.70 8.10 2.72
N ASN A 36 -3.95 8.27 3.80
CA ASN A 36 -4.42 8.95 5.02
C ASN A 36 -4.65 10.45 4.82
N LYS A 37 -3.96 11.07 3.87
CA LYS A 37 -4.14 12.49 3.51
C LYS A 37 -5.01 12.68 2.27
N SER A 38 -5.63 11.60 1.79
CA SER A 38 -6.48 11.61 0.59
C SER A 38 -5.81 12.17 -0.66
N LEU A 39 -4.47 12.06 -0.77
CA LEU A 39 -3.71 12.61 -1.91
C LEU A 39 -4.00 11.87 -3.22
N TYR A 40 -4.61 10.68 -3.15
CA TYR A 40 -5.15 10.01 -4.34
C TYR A 40 -6.26 10.84 -5.05
N ASN A 41 -6.88 11.81 -4.37
CA ASN A 41 -7.83 12.74 -4.99
C ASN A 41 -7.14 13.96 -5.62
N ASP A 42 -5.84 14.17 -5.39
CA ASP A 42 -5.07 15.27 -5.96
C ASP A 42 -4.41 14.83 -7.27
N TYR A 43 -4.90 15.36 -8.40
CA TYR A 43 -4.37 15.01 -9.72
C TYR A 43 -2.93 15.48 -9.94
N ALA A 44 -2.51 16.58 -9.30
CA ALA A 44 -1.11 17.02 -9.37
C ALA A 44 -0.21 16.03 -8.60
N TYR A 45 -0.68 15.56 -7.44
CA TYR A 45 0.01 14.50 -6.70
C TYR A 45 0.11 13.21 -7.53
N LEU A 46 -1.00 12.76 -8.14
CA LEU A 46 -0.98 11.58 -9.01
C LEU A 46 0.03 11.74 -10.15
N LYS A 47 0.03 12.87 -10.85
CA LYS A 47 1.01 13.15 -11.92
C LYS A 47 2.46 13.16 -11.42
N ALA A 48 2.71 13.57 -10.18
CA ALA A 48 4.06 13.63 -9.61
C ALA A 48 4.54 12.31 -8.97
N HIS A 49 3.63 11.39 -8.63
CA HIS A 49 3.90 10.18 -7.86
C HIS A 49 3.50 8.87 -8.55
N CYS A 50 2.78 8.92 -9.66
CA CYS A 50 2.49 7.76 -10.50
C CYS A 50 3.43 7.69 -11.71
N THR A 51 3.66 6.48 -12.22
CA THR A 51 4.28 6.30 -13.54
C THR A 51 3.26 6.56 -14.65
N ASP A 52 3.73 6.83 -15.87
CA ASP A 52 2.84 6.95 -17.04
C ASP A 52 1.95 5.72 -17.24
N LYS A 53 2.48 4.52 -16.93
CA LYS A 53 1.71 3.27 -16.94
C LYS A 53 0.55 3.31 -15.95
N MET A 54 0.82 3.73 -14.71
CA MET A 54 -0.21 3.86 -13.69
C MET A 54 -1.24 4.93 -14.03
N LEU A 55 -0.81 6.10 -14.52
CA LEU A 55 -1.70 7.17 -14.98
C LEU A 55 -2.60 6.70 -16.12
N LYS A 56 -2.03 5.99 -17.11
CA LYS A 56 -2.80 5.42 -18.22
C LYS A 56 -3.84 4.42 -17.72
N LYS A 57 -3.48 3.56 -16.75
CA LYS A 57 -4.43 2.63 -16.14
C LYS A 57 -5.58 3.35 -15.43
N LEU A 58 -5.30 4.46 -14.74
CA LEU A 58 -6.32 5.27 -14.09
C LEU A 58 -7.24 5.95 -15.12
N GLN A 59 -6.69 6.44 -16.23
CA GLN A 59 -7.48 7.00 -17.35
C GLN A 59 -8.38 5.93 -17.98
N ASP A 60 -7.83 4.76 -18.26
CA ASP A 60 -8.56 3.64 -18.90
C ASP A 60 -9.69 3.07 -18.04
N LYS A 61 -9.70 3.39 -16.75
CA LYS A 61 -10.74 3.00 -15.81
C LYS A 61 -11.72 4.11 -15.50
N TYR A 62 -11.51 5.30 -16.03
CA TYR A 62 -12.41 6.42 -15.83
C TYR A 62 -13.52 6.36 -16.88
N ASP A 63 -14.71 5.96 -16.45
CA ASP A 63 -15.84 5.68 -17.35
C ASP A 63 -16.75 6.90 -17.60
N TYR A 64 -16.35 8.09 -17.16
CA TYR A 64 -17.11 9.33 -17.31
C TYR A 64 -16.46 10.29 -18.29
N ASP A 65 -17.24 11.25 -18.79
CA ASP A 65 -16.69 12.34 -19.59
C ASP A 65 -15.76 13.22 -18.75
N CYS A 66 -14.70 13.69 -19.40
CA CYS A 66 -13.79 14.68 -18.84
C CYS A 66 -14.12 16.05 -19.43
N ASP A 67 -14.62 16.97 -18.60
CA ASP A 67 -14.91 18.33 -19.04
C ASP A 67 -13.67 19.05 -19.59
N SER A 68 -12.49 18.77 -19.02
CA SER A 68 -11.20 19.20 -19.57
C SER A 68 -10.02 18.39 -19.02
N GLY A 69 -9.02 18.14 -19.87
CA GLY A 69 -7.78 17.46 -19.46
C GLY A 69 -7.95 15.97 -19.15
N ASP A 70 -6.99 15.42 -18.43
CA ASP A 70 -6.98 14.02 -18.02
C ASP A 70 -7.81 13.80 -16.74
N CYS A 71 -8.72 12.82 -16.75
CA CYS A 71 -9.32 12.28 -15.53
C CYS A 71 -8.73 10.94 -15.14
N TYR A 72 -8.76 10.68 -13.83
CA TYR A 72 -8.20 9.49 -13.24
C TYR A 72 -9.24 8.81 -12.35
N ALA A 73 -9.39 7.50 -12.50
CA ALA A 73 -10.26 6.67 -11.66
C ALA A 73 -9.75 6.55 -10.22
N VAL A 74 -9.87 7.61 -9.44
CA VAL A 74 -9.34 7.68 -8.06
C VAL A 74 -9.99 6.66 -7.12
N TRP A 75 -11.20 6.18 -7.44
CA TRP A 75 -11.89 5.10 -6.73
C TRP A 75 -11.15 3.76 -6.76
N LEU A 76 -10.12 3.60 -7.60
CA LEU A 76 -9.24 2.43 -7.53
C LEU A 76 -8.41 2.37 -6.25
N PHE A 77 -8.16 3.50 -5.59
CA PHE A 77 -7.36 3.57 -4.35
C PHE A 77 -8.16 3.28 -3.07
N ARG A 78 -9.49 3.42 -3.11
CA ARG A 78 -10.41 3.31 -1.97
C ARG A 78 -11.49 2.24 -2.20
N THR A 79 -12.51 2.13 -1.36
CA THR A 79 -13.64 1.22 -1.63
C THR A 79 -14.56 1.82 -2.69
N GLY A 80 -15.41 0.99 -3.31
CA GLY A 80 -16.46 1.44 -4.23
C GLY A 80 -17.77 1.84 -3.55
N PHE A 81 -17.83 1.80 -2.20
CA PHE A 81 -19.02 2.20 -1.46
C PHE A 81 -19.15 3.72 -1.46
N ASN A 82 -20.39 4.18 -1.66
CA ASN A 82 -20.75 5.59 -1.50
C ASN A 82 -21.09 5.84 -0.04
N ASP A 83 -20.70 7.01 0.48
CA ASP A 83 -21.06 7.57 1.78
C ASP A 83 -20.89 6.62 2.99
N GLY A 84 -19.97 6.95 3.89
CA GLY A 84 -19.86 6.27 5.17
C GLY A 84 -19.73 7.22 6.37
N GLU A 85 -20.07 6.72 7.57
CA GLU A 85 -20.00 7.50 8.82
C GLU A 85 -18.68 7.28 9.59
N GLY A 86 -17.77 6.45 9.07
CA GLY A 86 -16.54 6.04 9.73
C GLY A 86 -15.28 6.80 9.27
N THR A 87 -14.13 6.39 9.80
CA THR A 87 -12.84 7.00 9.48
C THR A 87 -12.18 6.38 8.25
N SER A 88 -11.56 7.18 7.39
CA SER A 88 -10.63 6.70 6.36
C SER A 88 -9.19 6.66 6.88
N LYS A 89 -8.56 5.47 6.89
CA LYS A 89 -7.15 5.30 7.28
C LYS A 89 -6.57 3.96 6.85
N ILE A 90 -5.25 3.91 6.63
CA ILE A 90 -4.49 2.67 6.57
C ILE A 90 -4.57 1.94 7.91
N ILE A 91 -4.82 0.63 7.84
CA ILE A 91 -4.77 -0.32 8.94
C ILE A 91 -3.42 -1.02 8.97
N CYS A 92 -2.96 -1.51 7.81
CA CYS A 92 -1.73 -2.28 7.70
C CYS A 92 -1.13 -2.16 6.30
N ILE A 93 0.19 -2.18 6.20
CA ILE A 93 0.93 -2.32 4.94
C ILE A 93 1.86 -3.52 5.08
N LYS A 94 1.90 -4.38 4.07
CA LYS A 94 2.75 -5.58 4.04
C LYS A 94 3.45 -5.72 2.69
N PRO A 95 4.78 -5.93 2.66
CA PRO A 95 5.46 -6.28 1.42
C PRO A 95 5.00 -7.68 0.96
N LEU A 96 4.83 -7.84 -0.36
CA LEU A 96 4.44 -9.09 -1.00
C LEU A 96 5.55 -9.69 -1.89
N GLY A 97 6.67 -8.98 -2.08
CA GLY A 97 7.69 -9.32 -3.07
C GLY A 97 7.42 -8.67 -4.43
N ASP A 98 8.40 -8.70 -5.33
CA ASP A 98 8.31 -8.14 -6.69
C ASP A 98 7.79 -6.70 -6.76
N SER A 99 8.24 -5.87 -5.81
CA SER A 99 7.83 -4.46 -5.66
C SER A 99 6.34 -4.26 -5.32
N TRP A 100 5.61 -5.31 -4.96
CA TRP A 100 4.22 -5.23 -4.54
C TRP A 100 4.09 -5.08 -3.03
N TYR A 101 3.14 -4.25 -2.63
CA TYR A 101 2.71 -4.06 -1.25
C TYR A 101 1.19 -4.26 -1.18
N ARG A 102 0.71 -4.95 -0.15
CA ARG A 102 -0.70 -4.92 0.24
C ARG A 102 -0.88 -3.78 1.22
N TYR A 103 -1.94 -3.00 1.04
CA TYR A 103 -2.42 -2.12 2.09
C TYR A 103 -3.88 -2.43 2.40
N ASP A 104 -4.14 -2.68 3.69
CA ASP A 104 -5.47 -2.85 4.27
C ASP A 104 -5.89 -1.49 4.86
N PHE A 105 -7.14 -1.10 4.66
CA PHE A 105 -7.61 0.24 5.01
C PHE A 105 -9.08 0.24 5.44
N TYR A 106 -9.45 1.29 6.16
CA TYR A 106 -10.83 1.75 6.25
C TYR A 106 -11.04 2.91 5.29
N ASP A 107 -12.19 2.95 4.64
CA ASP A 107 -12.67 4.00 3.77
C ASP A 107 -14.06 4.41 4.26
N GLU A 108 -14.14 5.54 4.97
CA GLU A 108 -15.38 6.03 5.58
C GLU A 108 -16.08 4.97 6.47
N GLY A 109 -15.30 4.06 7.08
CA GLY A 109 -15.79 2.97 7.92
C GLY A 109 -15.86 1.61 7.23
N HIS A 110 -15.88 1.56 5.90
CA HIS A 110 -15.87 0.30 5.15
C HIS A 110 -14.45 -0.25 5.05
N GLN A 111 -14.31 -1.57 5.13
CA GLN A 111 -12.99 -2.19 5.07
C GLN A 111 -12.61 -2.53 3.63
N GLY A 112 -11.40 -2.20 3.23
CA GLY A 112 -10.85 -2.56 1.92
C GLY A 112 -9.42 -3.08 2.01
N ALA A 113 -8.99 -3.74 0.94
CA ALA A 113 -7.58 -4.02 0.72
C ALA A 113 -7.22 -3.98 -0.76
N ASN A 114 -6.06 -3.41 -1.05
CA ASN A 114 -5.50 -3.30 -2.38
C ASN A 114 -4.06 -3.82 -2.41
N LYS A 115 -3.60 -4.28 -3.58
CA LYS A 115 -2.18 -4.41 -3.90
C LYS A 115 -1.75 -3.19 -4.70
N ILE A 116 -0.61 -2.61 -4.37
CA ILE A 116 0.01 -1.51 -5.11
C ILE A 116 1.46 -1.86 -5.43
N LYS A 117 1.88 -1.60 -6.67
CA LYS A 117 3.26 -1.79 -7.10
C LYS A 117 4.01 -0.47 -6.97
N VAL A 118 5.18 -0.48 -6.34
CA VAL A 118 6.01 0.71 -6.12
C VAL A 118 7.39 0.50 -6.72
N ILE A 119 7.78 1.34 -7.67
CA ILE A 119 9.08 1.23 -8.35
C ILE A 119 9.95 2.46 -8.11
N GLU A 120 11.26 2.26 -8.13
CA GLU A 120 12.22 3.35 -8.03
C GLU A 120 12.57 3.88 -9.43
N LYS A 121 12.60 5.21 -9.59
CA LYS A 121 13.23 5.87 -10.73
C LYS A 121 14.10 6.99 -10.22
N LYS A 122 15.42 6.90 -10.48
CA LYS A 122 16.41 7.93 -10.12
C LYS A 122 16.34 8.37 -8.65
N GLY A 123 16.23 7.43 -7.70
CA GLY A 123 16.18 7.76 -6.27
C GLY A 123 14.80 8.16 -5.72
N LYS A 124 13.75 8.17 -6.55
CA LYS A 124 12.37 8.48 -6.13
C LYS A 124 11.44 7.30 -6.37
N TRP A 125 10.54 7.04 -5.43
CA TRP A 125 9.52 6.00 -5.50
C TRP A 125 8.25 6.49 -6.22
N TYR A 126 7.69 5.61 -7.05
CA TYR A 126 6.48 5.87 -7.84
C TYR A 126 5.50 4.70 -7.77
N PHE A 127 4.21 4.99 -7.75
CA PHE A 127 3.17 4.00 -7.95
C PHE A 127 3.12 3.57 -9.42
N ASP A 128 3.25 2.28 -9.68
CA ASP A 128 3.30 1.72 -11.05
C ASP A 128 2.07 0.91 -11.43
N ASP A 129 1.35 0.38 -10.43
CA ASP A 129 0.19 -0.45 -10.66
C ASP A 129 -0.67 -0.56 -9.39
N ILE A 130 -1.97 -0.83 -9.54
CA ILE A 130 -2.89 -1.07 -8.44
C ILE A 130 -3.91 -2.15 -8.78
N VAL A 131 -4.24 -3.01 -7.82
CA VAL A 131 -5.24 -4.07 -7.96
C VAL A 131 -6.08 -4.15 -6.69
N LYS A 132 -7.40 -4.07 -6.82
CA LYS A 132 -8.32 -4.32 -5.70
C LYS A 132 -8.25 -5.80 -5.28
N ILE A 133 -8.19 -6.05 -3.97
CA ILE A 133 -8.25 -7.41 -3.41
C ILE A 133 -9.67 -7.69 -2.93
N TYR A 134 -10.19 -6.84 -2.04
CA TYR A 134 -11.55 -6.94 -1.54
C TYR A 134 -12.04 -5.59 -1.02
N GLU A 135 -13.35 -5.50 -0.86
CA GLU A 135 -14.07 -4.47 -0.11
C GLU A 135 -15.21 -5.12 0.67
N LYS A 136 -15.51 -4.58 1.85
CA LYS A 136 -16.51 -5.10 2.77
C LYS A 136 -17.20 -3.94 3.48
N GLU A 137 -18.53 -3.96 3.43
CA GLU A 137 -19.40 -3.03 4.15
C GLU A 137 -19.38 -3.26 5.66
#